data_AF-A0A936U866-F1
#
_entry.id   AF-A0A936U866-F1
#
_cell.length_a   1.000
_cell.length_b   1.000
_cell.length_c   1.000
_cell.angle_alpha   90.00
_cell.angle_beta   90.00
_cell.angle_gamma   90.00
#
_symmetry.space_group_name_H-M   'P 1'
#
loop_
_entity.id
_entity.type
_entity.pdbx_description
1 polymer ?
#
loop_
_entity_poly.entity_id
_entity_poly.type
_entity_poly.pdbx_seq_one_letter_code
_entity_poly.pdbx_strand_id
1 'polypeptide(L)'
;MGGELEISNNAALTSLVGLEGVLSVGENLTVLNNDRLTSLVGLDGLSAVGGDVMIRDNDALTSFVGLERLTSVGGDLMIETTTPCAKTP
;
A
#
# COMPACT_ATOMS: atom_id res chain seq x y z
N MET A 1 -10.30 -12.91 12.72
CA MET A 1 -11.01 -11.66 12.38
C MET A 1 -9.98 -10.70 11.82
N GLY A 2 -9.93 -10.58 10.50
CA GLY A 2 -9.12 -9.58 9.81
C GLY A 2 -9.70 -9.57 8.41
N GLY A 3 -10.42 -8.50 8.07
CA GLY A 3 -10.97 -8.36 6.73
C GLY A 3 -9.89 -7.94 5.73
N GLU A 4 -10.35 -7.53 4.56
CA GLU A 4 -9.56 -6.82 3.56
C GLU A 4 -9.30 -5.36 3.99
N LEU A 5 -8.14 -4.82 3.61
CA LEU A 5 -7.84 -3.40 3.66
C LEU A 5 -7.61 -2.89 2.23
N GLU A 6 -8.56 -2.12 1.71
CA GLU A 6 -8.49 -1.54 0.38
C GLU A 6 -8.36 0.00 0.46
N ILE A 7 -7.28 0.51 -0.13
CA ILE A 7 -7.00 1.93 -0.30
C ILE A 7 -6.83 2.15 -1.81
N SER A 8 -7.95 2.38 -2.50
CA SER A 8 -7.96 2.44 -3.97
C SER A 8 -8.61 3.71 -4.52
N ASN A 9 -8.07 4.20 -5.65
CA ASN A 9 -8.68 5.26 -6.47
C ASN A 9 -8.85 6.62 -5.76
N ASN A 10 -7.92 7.02 -4.90
CA ASN A 10 -7.94 8.32 -4.23
C ASN A 10 -6.83 9.24 -4.77
N ALA A 11 -7.11 9.91 -5.89
CA ALA A 11 -6.15 10.82 -6.54
C ALA A 11 -5.67 12.00 -5.66
N ALA A 12 -6.42 12.35 -4.61
CA ALA A 12 -6.05 13.42 -3.67
C ALA A 12 -5.36 12.91 -2.39
N LEU A 13 -5.33 11.59 -2.14
CA LEU A 13 -4.76 11.01 -0.93
C LEU A 13 -3.25 11.14 -0.95
N THR A 14 -2.69 11.79 0.06
CA THR A 14 -1.24 12.03 0.17
C THR A 14 -0.58 11.26 1.31
N SER A 15 -1.37 10.67 2.22
CA SER A 15 -0.87 10.05 3.45
C SER A 15 -1.84 9.01 3.99
N LEU A 16 -1.32 8.00 4.68
CA LEU A 16 -2.09 7.00 5.44
C LEU A 16 -2.02 7.22 6.96
N VAL A 17 -1.47 8.36 7.41
CA VAL A 17 -1.39 8.72 8.84
C VAL A 17 -2.78 8.62 9.47
N GLY A 18 -2.85 7.97 10.62
CA GLY A 18 -4.08 7.59 11.31
C GLY A 18 -4.41 6.09 11.21
N LEU A 19 -3.68 5.31 10.38
CA LEU A 19 -3.84 3.86 10.27
C LEU A 19 -2.87 3.06 11.16
N GLU A 20 -2.12 3.71 12.07
CA GLU A 20 -1.01 3.08 12.81
C GLU A 20 -1.48 1.94 13.74
N GLY A 21 -2.78 1.90 14.05
CA GLY A 21 -3.43 0.84 14.82
C GLY A 21 -3.69 -0.45 14.02
N VAL A 22 -3.46 -0.46 12.70
CA VAL A 22 -3.61 -1.66 11.88
C VAL A 22 -2.39 -2.55 12.06
N LEU A 23 -2.53 -3.60 12.87
CA LEU A 23 -1.44 -4.53 13.19
C LEU A 23 -1.38 -5.76 12.27
N SER A 24 -2.52 -6.13 11.70
CA SER A 24 -2.66 -7.27 10.78
C SER A 24 -3.87 -7.10 9.88
N VAL A 25 -3.77 -7.56 8.64
CA VAL A 25 -4.88 -7.70 7.69
C VAL A 25 -5.12 -9.20 7.50
N GLY A 26 -6.36 -9.67 7.61
CA GLY A 26 -6.62 -11.11 7.58
C GLY A 26 -6.85 -11.66 6.18
N GLU A 27 -7.27 -10.80 5.24
CA GLU A 27 -7.37 -11.10 3.82
C GLU A 27 -6.32 -10.28 3.06
N ASN A 28 -6.73 -9.54 2.02
CA ASN A 28 -5.81 -8.82 1.14
C ASN A 28 -5.53 -7.39 1.62
N LEU A 29 -4.33 -6.90 1.33
CA LEU A 29 -3.99 -5.47 1.38
C LEU A 29 -3.84 -4.95 -0.05
N THR A 30 -4.71 -4.03 -0.44
CA THR A 30 -4.69 -3.41 -1.78
C THR A 30 -4.44 -1.91 -1.64
N VAL A 31 -3.35 -1.41 -2.22
CA VAL A 31 -3.02 0.02 -2.36
C VAL A 31 -2.87 0.33 -3.84
N LEU A 32 -3.91 0.90 -4.46
CA LEU A 32 -4.03 1.01 -5.92
C LEU A 32 -4.49 2.40 -6.38
N ASN A 33 -3.92 2.96 -7.45
CA ASN A 33 -4.41 4.22 -8.07
C ASN A 33 -4.51 5.39 -7.07
N ASN A 34 -3.48 5.60 -6.23
CA ASN A 34 -3.37 6.79 -5.38
C ASN A 34 -2.20 7.66 -5.83
N ASP A 35 -2.38 8.36 -6.95
CA ASP A 35 -1.34 9.09 -7.70
C ASP A 35 -0.50 10.07 -6.86
N ARG A 36 -1.05 10.58 -5.75
CA ARG A 36 -0.38 11.55 -4.87
C ARG A 36 0.15 10.96 -3.57
N LEU A 37 -0.03 9.66 -3.34
CA LEU A 37 0.46 8.98 -2.15
C LEU A 37 1.97 8.78 -2.27
N THR A 38 2.75 9.35 -1.34
CA THR A 38 4.21 9.38 -1.43
C THR A 38 4.92 8.32 -0.58
N SER A 39 4.22 7.77 0.41
CA SER A 39 4.73 6.75 1.33
C SER A 39 3.58 5.93 1.92
N LEU A 40 3.91 4.83 2.59
CA LEU A 40 2.97 3.99 3.31
C LEU A 40 2.99 4.29 4.82
N VAL A 41 3.61 5.40 5.24
CA VAL A 41 3.58 5.89 6.63
C VAL A 41 2.14 5.99 7.11
N GLY A 42 1.88 5.40 8.27
CA GLY A 42 0.55 5.08 8.76
C GLY A 42 0.32 3.57 8.85
N LEU A 43 1.02 2.75 8.06
CA LEU A 43 0.96 1.28 8.18
C LEU A 43 2.11 0.70 9.03
N ASP A 44 2.84 1.54 9.77
CA ASP A 44 4.08 1.17 10.46
C ASP A 44 3.89 0.04 11.49
N GLY A 45 2.67 -0.19 11.97
CA GLY A 45 2.30 -1.27 12.87
C GLY A 45 2.00 -2.62 12.18
N LEU A 46 1.79 -2.62 10.87
CA LEU A 46 1.33 -3.78 10.11
C LEU A 46 2.43 -4.84 10.08
N SER A 47 2.12 -6.01 10.63
CA SER A 47 3.08 -7.10 10.79
C SER A 47 2.79 -8.35 9.96
N ALA A 48 1.52 -8.55 9.58
CA ALA A 48 1.08 -9.69 8.80
C ALA A 48 -0.11 -9.36 7.90
N VAL A 49 -0.13 -9.95 6.69
CA VAL A 49 -1.26 -9.97 5.77
C VAL A 49 -1.59 -11.43 5.45
N GLY A 50 -2.84 -11.85 5.64
CA GLY A 50 -3.26 -13.24 5.48
C GLY A 50 -3.42 -13.68 4.02
N GLY A 51 -3.72 -12.75 3.12
CA GLY A 51 -3.82 -12.96 1.67
C GLY A 51 -2.71 -12.24 0.92
N ASP A 52 -3.07 -11.63 -0.21
CA ASP A 52 -2.16 -10.95 -1.11
C ASP A 52 -1.87 -9.52 -0.64
N VAL A 53 -0.68 -9.02 -0.98
CA VAL A 53 -0.34 -7.61 -0.89
C VAL A 53 -0.14 -7.07 -2.31
N MET A 54 -1.01 -6.16 -2.72
CA MET A 54 -0.95 -5.52 -4.03
C MET A 54 -0.74 -4.02 -3.89
N ILE A 55 0.43 -3.54 -4.29
CA ILE A 55 0.77 -2.12 -4.34
C ILE A 55 1.04 -1.76 -5.80
N ARG A 56 0.10 -1.07 -6.43
CA ARG A 56 0.14 -0.84 -7.88
C ARG A 56 -0.36 0.55 -8.26
N ASP A 57 0.13 1.12 -9.35
CA ASP A 57 -0.36 2.40 -9.90
C ASP A 57 -0.39 3.56 -8.87
N ASN A 58 0.64 3.69 -8.03
CA ASN A 58 0.78 4.82 -7.11
C ASN A 58 1.97 5.69 -7.57
N ASP A 59 1.75 6.53 -8.59
CA ASP A 59 2.82 7.24 -9.33
C ASP A 59 3.81 8.04 -8.45
N ALA A 60 3.33 8.68 -7.38
CA ALA A 60 4.18 9.44 -6.46
C ALA A 60 4.85 8.59 -5.36
N LEU A 61 4.52 7.30 -5.25
CA LEU A 61 5.02 6.41 -4.21
C LEU A 61 6.47 6.03 -4.53
N THR A 62 7.39 6.72 -3.87
CA THR A 62 8.84 6.55 -4.08
C THR A 62 9.50 5.75 -2.96
N SER A 63 8.73 5.39 -1.93
CA SER A 63 9.22 4.73 -0.72
C SER A 63 8.17 3.78 -0.15
N PHE A 64 8.64 2.63 0.35
CA PHE A 64 7.84 1.67 1.11
C PHE A 64 7.99 1.85 2.63
N VAL A 65 8.53 3.00 3.07
CA VAL A 65 8.51 3.38 4.49
C VAL A 65 7.07 3.31 5.00
N GLY A 66 6.89 2.68 6.16
CA GLY A 66 5.62 2.28 6.73
C GLY A 66 5.33 0.77 6.63
N LEU A 67 6.14 -0.03 5.94
CA LEU A 67 6.00 -1.51 5.92
C LEU A 67 7.16 -2.25 6.60
N GLU A 68 7.98 -1.57 7.39
CA GLU A 68 9.19 -2.13 8.01
C GLU A 68 8.91 -3.30 8.96
N ARG A 69 7.69 -3.38 9.50
CA ARG A 69 7.25 -4.45 10.41
C ARG A 69 6.58 -5.62 9.70
N LEU A 70 6.28 -5.50 8.41
CA LEU A 70 5.60 -6.56 7.66
C LEU A 70 6.56 -7.75 7.49
N THR A 71 6.25 -8.85 8.16
CA THR A 71 7.11 -10.05 8.18
C THR A 71 6.44 -11.29 7.58
N SER A 72 5.13 -11.23 7.31
CA SER A 72 4.37 -12.34 6.76
C SER A 72 3.33 -11.84 5.77
N VAL A 73 3.34 -12.43 4.58
CA VAL A 73 2.29 -12.34 3.56
C VAL A 73 1.87 -13.78 3.26
N GLY A 74 0.59 -14.07 3.37
CA GLY A 74 0.07 -15.43 3.19
C GLY A 74 -0.07 -15.82 1.72
N GLY A 75 -0.30 -14.84 0.85
CA GLY A 75 -0.34 -15.00 -0.60
C GLY A 75 0.86 -14.35 -1.31
N ASP A 76 0.59 -13.69 -2.43
CA ASP A 76 1.60 -13.05 -3.26
C ASP A 76 1.88 -11.61 -2.82
N LEU A 77 3.14 -11.18 -2.93
CA LEU A 77 3.54 -9.77 -2.84
C LEU A 77 3.75 -9.23 -4.25
N MET A 78 2.81 -8.42 -4.72
CA MET A 78 2.83 -7.79 -6.03
C MET A 78 3.08 -6.28 -5.90
N ILE A 79 4.19 -5.82 -6.46
CA ILE A 79 4.56 -4.41 -6.51
C ILE A 79 4.79 -4.04 -7.97
N GLU A 80 3.97 -3.13 -8.48
CA GLU A 80 4.07 -2.64 -9.85
C GLU A 80 3.94 -1.12 -9.86
N THR A 81 5.05 -0.43 -10.12
CA THR A 81 5.01 1.01 -10.36
C THR A 81 4.65 1.26 -11.81
N THR A 82 3.61 2.02 -12.07
CA THR A 82 3.49 2.71 -13.36
C THR A 82 4.62 3.72 -13.43
N THR A 83 5.63 3.41 -14.25
CA THR A 83 6.43 4.51 -14.78
C THR A 83 5.45 5.38 -15.54
N PRO A 84 5.35 6.69 -15.25
CA PRO A 84 4.54 7.57 -16.07
C PRO A 84 5.06 7.36 -17.49
N CYS A 85 4.19 6.91 -18.40
CA CYS A 85 4.54 6.88 -19.82
C CYS A 85 5.09 8.26 -20.11
N ALA A 86 6.40 8.35 -20.40
CA ALA A 86 7.08 9.62 -20.53
C ALA A 86 6.25 10.42 -21.54
N LYS A 87 5.58 11.49 -21.07
CA LYS A 87 5.01 12.47 -21.97
C LYS A 87 6.24 13.04 -22.67
N THR A 88 6.54 12.47 -23.84
CA THR A 88 7.55 12.99 -24.76
C THR A 88 7.30 14.49 -24.92
N PRO A 89 8.38 15.29 -24.97
CA PRO A 89 8.36 16.73 -24.69
C PRO A 89 7.33 17.53 -25.50
#